data_AF-A0AAP8HTG3-F1
#
_entry.id   AF-A0AAP8HTG3-F1
#
_cell.length_a   1.000
_cell.length_b   1.000
_cell.length_c   1.000
_cell.angle_alpha   90.00
_cell.angle_beta   90.00
_cell.angle_gamma   90.00
#
_symmetry.space_group_name_H-M   'P 1'
#
loop_
_entity.id
_entity.type
_entity.pdbx_description
1 polymer ?
#
loop_
_entity_poly.entity_id
_entity_poly.type
_entity_poly.pdbx_seq_one_letter_code
_entity_poly.pdbx_strand_id
1 'polypeptide(L)'
;ATILGTLIGVGRLSKNWLVAKITSIYVEVMRNVPLLLQLFFWYALITENMPGPRQAHNPLPGVFISNRGLKVPALEGNSLDWMLAGLGLAIVAILFLGHWGKKR
;
A
#
# COMPACT_ATOMS: atom_id res chain seq x y z
N ALA A 1 15.01 -9.03 -6.14
CA ALA A 1 16.12 -9.10 -7.13
C ALA A 1 16.87 -10.44 -7.10
N THR A 2 17.06 -11.05 -5.93
CA THR A 2 18.04 -12.12 -5.69
C THR A 2 17.79 -13.42 -6.47
N ILE A 3 16.56 -13.93 -6.48
CA ILE A 3 16.26 -15.23 -7.12
C ILE A 3 16.17 -15.10 -8.65
N LEU A 4 15.35 -14.19 -9.17
CA LEU A 4 15.22 -13.98 -10.63
C LEU A 4 16.55 -13.54 -11.26
N GLY A 5 17.27 -12.61 -10.62
CA GLY A 5 18.55 -12.14 -11.13
C GLY A 5 19.62 -13.24 -11.19
N THR A 6 19.65 -14.14 -10.20
CA THR A 6 20.57 -15.30 -10.24
C THR A 6 20.16 -16.31 -11.31
N LEU A 7 18.86 -16.63 -11.45
CA LEU A 7 18.38 -17.53 -12.50
C LEU A 7 18.70 -17.01 -13.91
N ILE A 8 18.49 -15.72 -14.15
CA ILE A 8 18.83 -15.04 -15.41
C ILE A 8 20.36 -15.00 -15.59
N GLY A 9 21.13 -14.75 -14.53
CA GLY A 9 22.60 -14.81 -14.59
C GLY A 9 23.12 -16.19 -15.00
N VAL A 10 22.59 -17.24 -14.39
CA VAL A 10 22.92 -18.64 -14.72
C VAL A 10 22.46 -18.98 -16.14
N GLY A 11 21.26 -18.57 -16.54
CA GLY A 11 20.72 -18.79 -17.88
C GLY A 11 21.62 -18.22 -18.99
N ARG A 12 22.22 -17.05 -18.76
CA ARG A 12 23.17 -16.42 -19.71
C ARG A 12 24.48 -17.22 -19.87
N LEU A 13 24.93 -17.91 -18.82
CA LEU A 13 26.13 -18.76 -18.82
C LEU A 13 25.83 -20.20 -19.26
N SER A 14 24.58 -20.53 -19.57
CA SER A 14 24.18 -21.86 -20.00
C SER A 14 24.88 -22.27 -21.29
N LYS A 15 25.34 -23.53 -21.36
CA LYS A 15 25.87 -24.12 -22.60
C LYS A 15 24.80 -24.25 -23.70
N ASN A 16 23.52 -24.21 -23.33
CA ASN A 16 22.43 -24.24 -24.30
C ASN A 16 22.29 -22.85 -24.96
N TRP A 17 22.63 -22.78 -26.25
CA TRP A 17 22.60 -21.57 -27.05
C TRP A 17 21.23 -20.85 -27.01
N LEU A 18 20.13 -21.60 -27.03
CA LEU A 18 18.78 -21.01 -27.04
C LEU A 18 18.52 -20.27 -25.73
N VAL A 19 18.83 -20.91 -24.60
CA VAL A 19 18.64 -20.33 -23.26
C VAL A 19 19.54 -19.10 -23.12
N ALA A 20 20.83 -19.22 -23.43
CA ALA A 20 21.77 -18.11 -23.36
C ALA A 20 21.32 -16.92 -24.21
N LYS A 21 20.76 -17.17 -25.40
CA LYS A 21 20.28 -16.13 -26.31
C LYS A 21 19.00 -15.45 -25.80
N ILE A 22 18.00 -16.21 -25.37
CA ILE A 22 16.76 -15.67 -24.80
C ILE A 22 17.06 -14.82 -23.57
N THR A 23 17.91 -15.33 -22.67
CA THR A 23 18.28 -14.61 -21.45
C THR A 23 19.08 -13.34 -21.76
N SER A 24 19.95 -13.36 -22.77
CA SER A 24 20.66 -12.16 -23.22
C SER A 24 19.71 -11.11 -23.79
N ILE A 25 18.76 -11.51 -24.64
CA ILE A 25 17.73 -10.62 -25.20
C ILE A 25 16.89 -9.99 -24.08
N TYR A 26 16.44 -10.80 -23.11
CA TYR A 26 15.70 -10.29 -21.95
C TYR A 26 16.48 -9.22 -21.20
N VAL A 27 17.77 -9.47 -20.89
CA VAL A 27 18.61 -8.53 -20.14
C VAL A 27 18.83 -7.24 -20.93
N GLU A 28 19.09 -7.35 -22.23
CA GLU A 28 19.31 -6.19 -23.10
C GLU A 28 18.05 -5.33 -23.21
N VAL A 29 16.87 -5.94 -23.41
CA VAL A 29 15.59 -5.23 -23.43
C VAL A 29 15.33 -4.55 -22.08
N MET A 30 15.46 -5.27 -20.96
CA MET A 30 15.17 -4.72 -19.63
C MET A 30 16.11 -3.58 -19.23
N ARG A 31 17.35 -3.57 -19.76
CA ARG A 31 18.32 -2.48 -19.53
C ARG A 31 18.14 -1.28 -20.46
N ASN A 32 17.59 -1.49 -21.66
CA ASN A 32 17.37 -0.43 -22.64
C ASN A 32 16.00 0.25 -22.48
N VAL A 33 15.00 -0.43 -21.89
CA VAL A 33 13.68 0.15 -21.63
C VAL A 33 13.75 1.05 -20.39
N PRO A 34 13.35 2.33 -20.47
CA PRO A 34 13.31 3.24 -19.32
C PRO A 34 12.47 2.68 -18.18
N LEU A 35 12.98 2.79 -16.93
CA LEU A 35 12.27 2.34 -15.73
C LEU A 35 10.88 2.98 -15.60
N LEU A 36 10.76 4.25 -16.01
CA LEU A 36 9.48 4.96 -16.03
C LEU A 36 8.45 4.28 -16.92
N LEU A 37 8.85 3.81 -18.10
CA LEU A 37 7.92 3.11 -19.01
C LEU A 37 7.47 1.79 -18.39
N GLN A 38 8.39 1.05 -17.75
CA GLN A 38 8.02 -0.17 -17.02
C GLN A 38 7.00 0.12 -15.93
N LEU A 39 7.21 1.17 -15.13
CA LEU A 39 6.26 1.62 -14.12
C LEU A 39 4.89 1.96 -14.70
N PHE A 40 4.84 2.75 -15.77
CA PHE A 40 3.57 3.09 -16.42
C PHE A 40 2.86 1.86 -16.99
N PHE A 41 3.60 0.95 -17.61
CA PHE A 41 3.06 -0.30 -18.13
C PHE A 41 2.41 -1.14 -17.02
N TRP A 42 3.13 -1.40 -15.93
CA TRP A 42 2.59 -2.17 -14.80
C TRP A 42 1.44 -1.46 -14.11
N TYR A 43 1.54 -0.14 -13.94
CA TYR A 43 0.47 0.66 -13.37
C TYR A 43 -0.82 0.57 -14.21
N ALA A 44 -0.72 0.77 -15.52
CA ALA A 44 -1.87 0.69 -16.43
C ALA A 44 -2.48 -0.72 -16.42
N LEU A 45 -1.65 -1.76 -16.53
CA LEU A 45 -2.12 -3.15 -16.53
C LEU A 45 -2.85 -3.51 -15.23
N ILE A 46 -2.36 -3.07 -14.07
CA ILE A 46 -3.05 -3.32 -12.79
C ILE A 46 -4.34 -2.49 -12.70
N THR A 47 -4.30 -1.23 -13.11
CA THR A 47 -5.42 -0.28 -12.94
C THR A 47 -6.59 -0.58 -13.88
N GLU A 48 -6.32 -0.99 -15.12
CA GLU A 48 -7.36 -1.38 -16.10
C GLU A 48 -8.06 -2.68 -15.73
N ASN A 49 -7.33 -3.62 -15.11
CA ASN A 49 -7.89 -4.89 -14.66
C ASN A 49 -8.62 -4.77 -13.29
N MET A 50 -8.46 -3.66 -12.57
CA MET A 50 -9.18 -3.43 -11.32
C MET A 50 -10.51 -2.68 -11.55
N PRO A 51 -11.57 -2.99 -10.78
CA PRO A 51 -12.84 -2.29 -10.92
C PRO A 51 -12.71 -0.82 -10.50
N GLY A 52 -13.50 0.03 -11.17
CA GLY A 52 -13.65 1.43 -10.77
C GLY A 52 -14.27 1.57 -9.38
N PRO A 53 -14.17 2.75 -8.73
CA PRO A 53 -14.60 2.94 -7.34
C PRO A 53 -16.08 2.65 -7.07
N ARG A 54 -16.93 2.81 -8.10
CA ARG A 54 -18.37 2.51 -8.02
C ARG A 54 -18.67 1.01 -8.00
N GLN A 55 -17.74 0.19 -8.49
CA GLN A 55 -17.83 -1.26 -8.55
C GLN A 55 -16.74 -1.93 -7.72
N ALA A 56 -16.19 -1.20 -6.74
CA ALA A 56 -15.08 -1.66 -5.92
C ALA A 56 -15.39 -3.02 -5.25
N HIS A 57 -14.40 -3.90 -5.21
CA HIS A 57 -14.52 -5.15 -4.47
C HIS A 57 -14.56 -4.84 -2.96
N ASN A 58 -15.50 -5.48 -2.26
CA ASN A 58 -15.71 -5.32 -0.83
C ASN A 58 -15.42 -6.66 -0.11
N PRO A 59 -14.15 -7.04 0.07
CA PRO A 59 -13.79 -8.31 0.71
C PRO A 59 -14.12 -8.35 2.21
N LEU A 60 -14.16 -7.19 2.88
CA LEU A 60 -14.40 -7.04 4.32
C LEU A 60 -15.23 -5.77 4.57
N PRO A 61 -16.16 -5.77 5.55
CA PRO A 61 -16.95 -4.58 5.87
C PRO A 61 -16.10 -3.33 6.08
N GLY A 62 -16.30 -2.30 5.25
CA GLY A 62 -15.57 -1.03 5.31
C GLY A 62 -14.24 -1.02 4.55
N VAL A 63 -13.77 -2.15 4.01
CA VAL A 63 -12.57 -2.24 3.17
C VAL A 63 -12.98 -2.34 1.71
N PHE A 64 -12.54 -1.38 0.89
CA PHE A 64 -12.83 -1.32 -0.54
C PHE A 64 -11.54 -1.39 -1.34
N ILE A 65 -11.51 -2.29 -2.32
CA ILE A 65 -10.41 -2.43 -3.28
C ILE A 65 -10.90 -1.95 -4.64
N SER A 66 -10.19 -0.97 -5.20
CA SER A 66 -10.50 -0.41 -6.52
C SER A 66 -9.23 -0.05 -7.28
N ASN A 67 -9.39 0.36 -8.53
CA ASN A 67 -8.30 0.91 -9.33
C ASN A 67 -7.69 2.22 -8.76
N ARG A 68 -8.26 2.79 -7.69
CA ARG A 68 -7.69 3.88 -6.89
C ARG A 68 -6.91 3.40 -5.67
N GLY A 69 -6.70 2.09 -5.54
CA GLY A 69 -6.05 1.45 -4.40
C GLY A 69 -7.03 0.89 -3.36
N LEU A 70 -6.46 0.59 -2.19
CA LEU A 70 -7.16 0.04 -1.03
C LEU A 70 -7.65 1.17 -0.13
N LYS A 71 -8.96 1.28 0.07
CA LYS A 71 -9.55 2.09 1.13
C LYS A 71 -9.86 1.19 2.30
N VAL A 72 -9.21 1.44 3.43
CA VAL A 72 -9.50 0.78 4.70
C VAL A 72 -10.36 1.70 5.56
N PRO A 73 -11.18 1.15 6.48
CA PRO A 73 -11.89 1.95 7.45
C PRO A 73 -10.87 2.52 8.43
N ALA A 74 -10.44 3.76 8.18
CA ALA A 74 -9.67 4.54 9.12
C ALA A 74 -10.64 5.35 9.99
N LEU A 75 -10.31 5.52 11.27
CA LEU A 75 -10.97 6.49 12.14
C LEU A 75 -10.50 7.89 11.74
N GLU A 76 -10.94 8.37 10.59
CA GLU A 76 -10.70 9.74 10.14
C GLU A 76 -11.96 10.58 10.36
N GLY A 77 -11.84 11.57 11.24
CA GLY A 77 -12.91 12.51 11.53
C GLY A 77 -12.68 13.30 12.80
N ASN A 78 -13.27 14.49 12.84
CA ASN A 78 -13.39 15.41 13.98
C ASN A 78 -13.88 14.70 15.27
N SER A 79 -14.48 13.51 15.15
CA SER A 79 -14.89 12.66 16.26
C SER A 79 -13.74 12.27 17.20
N LEU A 80 -12.51 12.09 16.69
CA LEU A 80 -11.34 11.82 17.52
C LEU A 80 -10.97 13.05 18.37
N ASP A 81 -11.00 14.24 17.77
CA ASP A 81 -10.73 15.52 18.46
C ASP A 81 -11.79 15.81 19.52
N TRP A 82 -13.08 15.61 19.21
CA TRP A 82 -14.17 15.76 20.19
C TRP A 82 -14.11 14.71 21.30
N MET A 83 -13.68 13.48 21.00
CA MET A 83 -13.51 12.43 22.00
C MET A 83 -12.36 12.77 22.97
N LEU A 84 -11.22 13.25 22.45
CA LEU A 84 -10.09 13.69 23.27
C LEU A 84 -10.43 14.94 24.09
N ALA A 85 -11.13 15.91 23.50
CA ALA A 85 -11.59 17.12 24.20
C ALA A 85 -12.57 16.78 25.33
N GLY A 86 -13.52 15.88 25.08
CA GLY A 86 -14.46 15.39 26.09
C GLY A 86 -13.76 14.67 27.25
N LEU A 87 -12.77 13.85 26.95
CA LEU A 87 -11.96 13.13 27.95
C LEU A 87 -11.14 14.12 28.79
N GLY A 88 -10.55 15.13 28.17
CA GLY A 88 -9.87 16.23 28.88
C GLY A 88 -10.79 16.99 29.82
N LEU A 89 -11.99 17.36 29.35
CA LEU A 89 -13.01 18.03 30.18
C LEU A 89 -13.44 17.19 31.38
N ALA A 90 -13.64 15.89 31.16
CA ALA A 90 -14.00 14.96 32.23
C ALA A 90 -12.90 14.89 33.31
N ILE A 91 -11.63 14.79 32.90
CA ILE A 91 -10.49 14.79 33.84
C ILE A 91 -10.46 16.09 34.65
N VAL A 92 -10.60 17.25 33.99
CA VAL A 92 -10.60 18.55 34.68
C VAL A 92 -11.75 18.65 35.67
N ALA A 93 -12.96 18.24 35.27
CA ALA A 93 -14.13 18.25 36.14
C ALA A 93 -13.93 17.35 37.37
N ILE A 94 -13.38 16.15 37.18
CA ILE A 94 -13.08 15.22 38.27
C ILE A 94 -12.04 15.80 39.23
N LEU A 95 -10.96 16.39 38.73
CA LEU A 95 -9.93 17.02 39.57
C LEU A 95 -10.50 18.20 40.35
N PHE A 96 -11.33 19.03 39.71
CA PHE A 96 -11.95 20.19 40.34
C PHE A 96 -12.91 19.76 41.46
N LEU A 97 -13.79 18.80 41.19
CA LEU A 97 -14.70 18.23 42.17
C LEU A 97 -13.94 17.52 43.30
N GLY A 98 -12.88 16.79 42.99
CA GLY A 98 -12.03 16.13 43.99
C GLY A 98 -11.28 17.12 44.88
N HIS A 99 -10.80 18.22 44.33
CA HIS A 99 -10.14 19.29 45.08
C HIS A 99 -11.13 20.04 45.98
N TRP A 100 -12.35 20.29 45.49
CA TRP A 100 -13.43 20.89 46.29
C TRP A 100 -13.92 19.96 47.40
N GLY A 101 -14.03 18.66 47.12
CA GLY A 101 -14.45 17.65 48.08
C GLY A 101 -13.45 17.44 49.21
N LYS A 102 -12.14 17.59 48.96
CA LYS A 102 -11.08 17.53 49.98
C LYS A 102 -10.96 18.79 50.86
N LYS A 103 -11.64 19.88 50.48
CA LYS A 103 -11.61 21.16 51.22
C LYS A 103 -12.81 21.33 52.16
N ARG A 104 -13.70 20.33 52.22
CA ARG A 104 -14.67 20.12 53.30
C ARG A 104 -14.12 19.07 54.25
#